data_AF-A0A348FUF3-F1
#
_entry.id   AF-A0A348FUF3-F1
#
_cell.length_a   1.000
_cell.length_b   1.000
_cell.length_c   1.000
_cell.angle_alpha   90.00
_cell.angle_beta   90.00
_cell.angle_gamma   90.00
#
_symmetry.space_group_name_H-M   'P 1'
#
loop_
_entity.id
_entity.type
_entity.pdbx_description
1 polymer ?
#
loop_
_entity_poly.entity_id
_entity_poly.type
_entity_poly.pdbx_seq_one_letter_code
_entity_poly.pdbx_strand_id
1 'polypeptide(L)'
;KNNAAFSEDSDFVNQGYELMPGYDFMFYKTPNNEGLYLCRICLKTVTNKWHHMRCHKPENAVCPFCFQVFTRKDKLKSHIKTKHYARSSEPFMP
;
A
#
# COMPACT_ATOMS: atom_id res chain seq x y z
N LYS A 1 -38.66 20.28 -16.37
CA LYS A 1 -37.97 20.89 -15.20
C LYS A 1 -37.17 19.78 -14.53
N ASN A 2 -35.84 19.96 -14.54
CA ASN A 2 -34.83 19.42 -13.62
C ASN A 2 -34.42 17.95 -13.77
N ASN A 3 -33.34 17.78 -14.55
CA ASN A 3 -32.28 16.81 -14.33
C ASN A 3 -31.74 16.90 -12.89
N ALA A 4 -31.48 15.75 -12.25
CA ALA A 4 -30.56 15.64 -11.13
C ALA A 4 -29.79 14.32 -11.23
N ALA A 5 -28.49 14.40 -10.98
CA ALA A 5 -27.43 13.49 -11.34
C ALA A 5 -27.55 12.06 -10.78
N PHE A 6 -27.13 11.10 -11.61
CA PHE A 6 -26.67 9.79 -11.18
C PHE A 6 -25.27 9.97 -10.56
N SER A 7 -25.16 9.81 -9.24
CA SER A 7 -23.88 9.87 -8.53
C SER A 7 -23.36 8.45 -8.31
N GLU A 8 -22.25 8.13 -8.97
CA GLU A 8 -21.52 6.87 -8.88
C GLU A 8 -20.96 6.66 -7.45
N ASP A 9 -21.58 5.78 -6.67
CA ASP A 9 -21.08 5.35 -5.35
C ASP A 9 -19.96 4.31 -5.54
N SER A 10 -18.73 4.82 -5.48
CA SER A 10 -17.49 4.08 -5.67
C SER A 10 -16.91 3.64 -4.32
N ASP A 11 -17.63 2.83 -3.55
CA ASP A 11 -17.19 2.44 -2.19
C ASP A 11 -16.80 0.96 -2.00
N PHE A 12 -16.72 0.16 -3.07
CA PHE A 12 -16.32 -1.25 -2.94
C PHE A 12 -14.81 -1.48 -2.73
N VAL A 13 -13.95 -0.46 -2.86
CA VAL A 13 -12.49 -0.63 -2.81
C VAL A 13 -11.93 -0.64 -1.39
N ASN A 14 -12.75 -0.34 -0.39
CA ASN A 14 -12.26 -0.14 0.97
C ASN A 14 -12.58 -1.32 1.93
N GLN A 15 -13.33 -2.37 1.57
CA GLN A 15 -13.60 -3.47 2.53
C GLN A 15 -12.35 -4.26 3.03
N GLY A 16 -11.15 -4.02 2.48
CA GLY A 16 -9.88 -4.63 2.93
C GLY A 16 -9.17 -3.93 4.09
N TYR A 17 -9.61 -2.75 4.56
CA TYR A 17 -8.91 -2.00 5.63
C TYR A 17 -9.33 -2.39 7.07
N GLU A 18 -10.36 -3.23 7.25
CA GLU A 18 -10.96 -3.49 8.59
C GLU A 18 -10.46 -4.76 9.31
N LEU A 19 -9.68 -5.63 8.68
CA LEU A 19 -9.24 -6.90 9.31
C LEU A 19 -7.85 -6.87 9.94
N MET A 20 -7.26 -5.70 10.21
CA MET A 20 -5.99 -5.62 10.95
C MET A 20 -6.15 -4.74 12.19
N PRO A 21 -5.79 -5.24 13.40
CA PRO A 21 -5.82 -4.42 14.61
C PRO A 21 -4.99 -3.17 14.32
N GLY A 22 -5.62 -2.01 14.51
CA GLY A 22 -5.14 -0.73 13.99
C GLY A 22 -3.65 -0.49 14.24
N TYR A 23 -3.02 0.22 13.31
CA TYR A 23 -1.60 0.60 13.36
C TYR A 23 -1.15 1.21 14.70
N ASP A 24 -2.09 1.69 15.50
CA ASP A 24 -1.88 2.22 16.84
C ASP A 24 -1.28 1.18 17.83
N PHE A 25 -1.68 -0.10 17.76
CA PHE A 25 -1.16 -1.14 18.66
C PHE A 25 0.28 -1.58 18.34
N MET A 26 0.80 -1.20 17.16
CA MET A 26 2.13 -1.63 16.69
C MET A 26 3.27 -0.96 17.46
N PHE A 27 3.03 0.20 18.08
CA PHE A 27 4.06 1.01 18.72
C PHE A 27 3.72 1.35 20.16
N TYR A 28 4.73 1.40 21.03
CA TYR A 28 4.59 2.03 22.35
C TYR A 28 5.62 3.15 22.51
N LYS A 29 5.23 4.23 23.22
CA LYS A 29 6.13 5.33 23.55
C LYS A 29 7.15 4.85 24.58
N THR A 30 8.44 5.03 24.32
CA THR A 30 9.47 4.56 25.25
C THR A 30 9.51 5.45 26.51
N PRO A 31 9.57 4.88 27.72
CA PRO A 31 9.54 5.64 28.96
C PRO A 31 10.83 6.45 29.21
N ASN A 32 11.98 5.98 28.71
CA ASN A 32 13.28 6.62 28.96
C ASN A 32 13.77 7.53 27.83
N ASN A 33 13.11 7.48 26.66
CA ASN A 33 13.48 8.27 25.48
C ASN A 33 12.24 8.98 24.94
N GLU A 34 12.02 10.22 25.38
CA GLU A 34 10.94 11.03 24.86
C GLU A 34 11.09 11.24 23.34
N GLY A 35 9.97 11.09 22.61
CA GLY A 35 9.96 11.19 21.15
C GLY A 35 10.34 9.91 20.39
N LEU A 36 10.71 8.82 21.10
CA LEU A 36 10.93 7.51 20.48
C LEU A 36 9.77 6.55 20.72
N TYR A 37 9.65 5.62 19.77
CA TYR A 37 8.62 4.58 19.74
C TYR A 37 9.28 3.21 19.56
N LEU A 38 8.94 2.23 20.38
CA LEU A 38 9.33 0.85 20.11
C LEU A 38 8.26 0.16 19.26
N CYS A 39 8.69 -0.43 18.15
CA CYS A 39 7.87 -1.34 17.37
C CYS A 39 7.73 -2.68 18.08
N ARG A 40 6.51 -3.14 18.35
CA ARG A 40 6.26 -4.45 18.97
C ARG A 40 6.50 -5.64 18.05
N ILE A 41 6.61 -5.41 16.74
CA ILE A 41 6.78 -6.47 15.74
C ILE A 41 8.26 -6.84 15.56
N CYS A 42 9.13 -5.84 15.36
CA CYS A 42 10.57 -6.09 15.17
C CYS A 42 11.45 -5.59 16.32
N LEU A 43 10.84 -5.08 17.40
CA LEU A 43 11.52 -4.58 18.61
C LEU A 43 12.53 -3.45 18.35
N LYS A 44 12.39 -2.74 17.23
CA LYS A 44 13.22 -1.57 16.91
C LYS A 44 12.65 -0.31 17.54
N THR A 45 13.54 0.47 18.14
CA THR A 45 13.26 1.85 18.56
C THR A 45 13.42 2.80 17.37
N VAL A 46 12.40 3.60 17.10
CA VAL A 46 12.35 4.54 15.98
C VAL A 46 11.83 5.90 16.42
N THR A 47 12.27 6.96 15.74
CA THR A 47 11.76 8.33 15.93
C THR A 47 10.42 8.56 15.25
N ASN A 48 10.15 7.88 14.14
CA ASN A 48 8.93 8.05 13.35
C ASN A 48 8.21 6.70 13.14
N LYS A 49 7.18 6.45 13.95
CA LYS A 49 6.35 5.23 13.88
C LYS A 49 5.64 5.06 12.53
N TRP A 50 5.14 6.14 11.93
CA TRP A 50 4.41 6.11 10.65
C TRP A 50 5.30 5.70 9.48
N HIS A 51 6.54 6.19 9.46
CA HIS A 51 7.50 5.80 8.43
C HIS A 51 7.93 4.34 8.59
N HIS A 52 8.23 3.93 9.82
CA HIS A 52 8.66 2.56 10.14
C HIS A 52 7.61 1.51 9.76
N MET A 53 6.33 1.83 9.89
CA MET A 53 5.22 0.95 9.53
C MET A 53 5.30 0.43 8.09
N ARG A 54 5.88 1.20 7.17
CA ARG A 54 6.09 0.81 5.76
C ARG A 54 7.05 -0.36 5.59
N CYS A 55 7.89 -0.66 6.58
CA CYS A 55 8.75 -1.84 6.58
C CYS A 55 7.97 -3.13 6.89
N HIS A 56 6.88 -3.03 7.64
CA HIS A 56 6.02 -4.17 8.01
C HIS A 56 4.93 -4.43 6.98
N LYS A 57 4.44 -3.38 6.34
CA LYS A 57 3.61 -3.47 5.14
C LYS A 57 4.31 -2.73 4.01
N PRO A 58 5.29 -3.36 3.33
CA PRO A 58 5.66 -2.86 2.00
C PRO A 58 4.36 -2.84 1.20
N GLU A 59 4.02 -1.70 0.58
CA GLU A 59 2.89 -1.64 -0.34
C GLU A 59 3.18 -2.63 -1.47
N ASN A 60 2.66 -3.85 -1.32
CA ASN A 60 2.84 -4.91 -2.29
C ASN A 60 2.04 -4.51 -3.53
N ALA A 61 2.76 -4.06 -4.54
CA ALA A 61 2.21 -3.65 -5.81
C ALA A 61 2.11 -4.91 -6.66
N VAL A 62 0.88 -5.38 -6.91
CA VAL A 62 0.62 -6.60 -7.69
C VAL A 62 0.44 -6.23 -9.16
N CYS A 63 1.06 -6.99 -10.05
CA CYS A 63 0.84 -6.82 -11.49
C CYS A 63 -0.56 -7.32 -11.89
N PRO A 64 -1.40 -6.51 -12.56
CA PRO A 64 -2.73 -6.93 -12.97
C PRO A 64 -2.73 -7.97 -14.10
N PHE A 65 -1.61 -8.13 -14.81
CA PHE A 65 -1.52 -9.03 -15.97
C PHE A 65 -0.94 -10.41 -15.64
N CYS A 66 -0.03 -10.50 -14.68
CA CYS A 66 0.63 -11.77 -14.31
C CYS A 66 0.63 -12.05 -12.80
N PHE A 67 -0.05 -11.21 -12.01
CA PHE A 67 -0.19 -11.34 -10.55
C PHE A 67 1.13 -11.42 -9.77
N GLN A 68 2.25 -11.07 -10.40
CA GLN A 68 3.54 -11.01 -9.74
C GLN A 68 3.56 -9.87 -8.72
N VAL A 69 4.06 -10.17 -7.52
CA VAL A 69 4.08 -9.24 -6.38
C VAL A 69 5.41 -8.48 -6.34
N PHE A 70 5.34 -7.16 -6.22
CA PHE A 70 6.50 -6.29 -6.09
C PHE A 70 6.44 -5.52 -4.78
N THR A 71 7.59 -5.35 -4.11
CA THR A 71 7.70 -4.59 -2.87
C THR A 71 7.64 -3.07 -3.06
N ARG A 72 7.69 -2.60 -4.32
CA ARG A 72 7.66 -1.17 -4.67
C ARG A 72 6.88 -0.91 -5.97
N LYS A 73 6.16 0.21 -6.01
CA LYS A 73 5.34 0.67 -7.15
C LYS A 73 6.15 0.98 -8.42
N ASP A 74 7.36 1.53 -8.30
CA ASP A 74 8.22 1.85 -9.45
C ASP A 74 8.73 0.59 -10.16
N LYS A 75 9.03 -0.48 -9.39
CA LYS A 75 9.39 -1.78 -9.94
C LYS A 75 8.23 -2.41 -10.69
N LEU A 76 7.01 -2.30 -10.16
CA LEU A 76 5.81 -2.73 -10.87
C LEU A 76 5.63 -1.98 -12.20
N LYS A 77 5.75 -0.64 -12.21
CA LYS A 77 5.62 0.16 -13.46
C LYS A 77 6.64 -0.24 -14.52
N SER A 78 7.89 -0.45 -14.13
CA SER A 78 8.95 -0.90 -15.04
C SER A 78 8.69 -2.32 -15.55
N HIS A 79 8.24 -3.22 -14.69
CA HIS A 79 7.83 -4.57 -15.09
C HIS A 79 6.70 -4.52 -16.12
N ILE A 80 5.64 -3.76 -15.86
CA ILE A 80 4.52 -3.59 -16.81
C ILE A 80 5.01 -3.07 -18.15
N LYS A 81 5.83 -2.01 -18.16
CA LYS A 81 6.37 -1.43 -19.39
C LYS A 81 7.26 -2.39 -20.19
N THR A 82 7.99 -3.29 -19.54
CA THR A 82 8.97 -4.17 -20.20
C THR A 82 8.42 -5.56 -20.52
N LYS A 83 7.46 -6.05 -19.74
CA LYS A 83 6.90 -7.41 -19.84
C LYS A 83 5.49 -7.44 -20.44
N HIS A 84 4.75 -6.33 -20.40
CA HIS A 84 3.37 -6.26 -20.89
C HIS A 84 3.14 -5.23 -22.01
N TYR A 85 4.02 -4.23 -22.16
CA TYR A 85 3.95 -3.26 -23.26
C TYR A 85 5.16 -3.38 -24.20
N ALA A 86 4.99 -4.07 -25.33
CA ALA A 86 6.03 -4.15 -26.35
C ALA A 86 5.90 -2.97 -27.34
N ARG A 87 6.69 -1.90 -27.13
CA ARG A 87 7.13 -0.91 -28.14
C ARG A 87 6.11 -0.43 -29.21
N SER A 88 4.82 -0.34 -28.95
CA SER A 88 3.86 0.52 -29.67
C SER A 88 2.49 0.30 -29.05
N SER A 89 2.05 1.27 -28.23
CA SER A 89 0.65 1.62 -27.89
C SER A 89 -0.46 0.56 -27.78
N GLU A 90 -0.18 -0.72 -27.56
CA GLU A 90 -1.18 -1.78 -27.33
C GLU A 90 -0.61 -2.76 -26.29
N PRO A 91 -1.30 -2.98 -25.15
CA PRO A 91 -0.96 -4.07 -24.24
C PRO A 91 -1.23 -5.40 -24.92
N PHE A 92 -0.23 -6.29 -24.94
CA PHE A 92 -0.47 -7.68 -25.33
C PHE A 92 -1.17 -8.38 -24.16
N MET A 93 -2.49 -8.55 -24.26
CA MET A 93 -3.27 -9.37 -23.33
C MET A 93 -3.28 -10.81 -23.86
N PRO A 94 -2.93 -11.82 -23.04
CA PRO A 94 -3.20 -13.22 -23.36
C PRO A 94 -4.70 -13.53 -23.28
#